data_AF-A0A1W9PXR0-F1
#
_entry.id   AF-A0A1W9PXR0-F1
#
_cell.length_a   1.000
_cell.length_b   1.000
_cell.length_c   1.000
_cell.angle_alpha   90.00
_cell.angle_beta   90.00
_cell.angle_gamma   90.00
#
_symmetry.space_group_name_H-M   'P 1'
#
loop_
_entity.id
_entity.type
_entity.pdbx_description
1 polymer ?
#
loop_
_entity_poly.entity_id
_entity_poly.type
_entity_poly.pdbx_seq_one_letter_code
_entity_poly.pdbx_strand_id
1 'polypeptide(L)'
;MKNYALKLGVPENAIVLDYAGRRTYDTCYRAKKIFGVKSAILITQEFHLSRALYLCDTLGVESIGVKADQRVYLKRLRFFWNTRESLATLTAFIDLYITHPLPVLGEYEPIFSDTLE
;
A
#
# COMPACT_ATOMS: atom_id res chain seq x y z
N MET A 1 -6.68 -8.59 -8.58
CA MET A 1 -5.26 -9.00 -8.72
C MET A 1 -5.05 -10.50 -8.49
N LYS A 2 -5.68 -11.15 -7.48
CA LYS A 2 -5.57 -12.59 -7.20
C LYS A 2 -5.52 -13.50 -8.44
N ASN A 3 -6.59 -13.50 -9.25
CA ASN A 3 -6.71 -14.38 -10.41
C ASN A 3 -5.62 -14.16 -11.47
N TYR A 4 -5.10 -12.94 -11.57
CA TYR A 4 -4.00 -12.64 -12.49
C TYR A 4 -2.68 -13.24 -11.96
N ALA A 5 -2.40 -13.11 -10.67
CA ALA A 5 -1.24 -13.73 -10.02
C ALA A 5 -1.29 -15.28 -10.11
N LEU A 6 -2.46 -15.88 -9.83
CA LEU A 6 -2.66 -17.32 -9.99
C LEU A 6 -2.38 -17.81 -11.42
N LYS A 7 -2.84 -17.07 -12.44
CA LYS A 7 -2.57 -17.39 -13.85
C LYS A 7 -1.08 -17.30 -14.22
N LEU A 8 -0.31 -16.47 -13.52
CA LEU A 8 1.14 -16.38 -13.68
C LEU A 8 1.92 -17.41 -12.84
N GLY A 9 1.23 -18.31 -12.13
CA GLY A 9 1.85 -19.39 -11.37
C GLY A 9 2.19 -19.05 -9.91
N VAL A 10 1.73 -17.91 -9.39
CA VAL A 10 1.89 -17.63 -7.94
C VAL A 10 1.02 -18.61 -7.15
N PRO A 11 1.59 -19.36 -6.18
CA PRO A 11 0.82 -20.27 -5.34
C PRO A 11 -0.30 -19.56 -4.58
N GLU A 12 -1.48 -20.17 -4.46
CA GLU A 12 -2.62 -19.54 -3.79
C GLU A 12 -2.34 -19.25 -2.30
N ASN A 13 -1.62 -20.14 -1.63
CA ASN A 13 -1.18 -19.97 -0.24
C ASN A 13 -0.13 -18.86 -0.04
N ALA A 14 0.45 -18.32 -1.12
CA ALA A 14 1.32 -17.16 -1.08
C ALA A 14 0.57 -15.84 -1.32
N ILE A 15 -0.75 -15.87 -1.51
CA ILE A 15 -1.58 -14.69 -1.79
C ILE A 15 -2.54 -14.44 -0.61
N VAL A 16 -2.28 -13.35 0.10
CA VAL A 16 -3.22 -12.81 1.10
C VAL A 16 -3.92 -11.60 0.51
N LEU A 17 -5.22 -11.45 0.81
CA LEU A 17 -6.06 -10.40 0.25
C LEU A 17 -6.54 -9.45 1.34
N ASP A 18 -6.19 -8.18 1.19
CA ASP A 18 -6.80 -7.11 1.99
C ASP A 18 -8.02 -6.54 1.26
N TYR A 19 -9.22 -6.89 1.73
CA TYR A 19 -10.48 -6.37 1.19
C TYR A 19 -10.88 -5.00 1.76
N ALA A 20 -10.22 -4.53 2.82
CA ALA A 20 -10.57 -3.28 3.52
C ALA A 20 -9.54 -2.15 3.33
N GLY A 21 -8.45 -2.38 2.59
CA GLY A 21 -7.46 -1.39 2.16
C GLY A 21 -8.00 -0.42 1.09
N ARG A 22 -8.95 0.45 1.45
CA ARG A 22 -9.66 1.34 0.51
C ARG A 22 -8.85 2.58 0.09
N ARG A 23 -7.91 2.99 0.92
CA ARG A 23 -6.97 4.09 0.67
C ARG A 23 -5.54 3.63 0.96
N THR A 24 -4.55 4.36 0.48
CA THR A 24 -3.13 4.04 0.74
C THR A 24 -2.80 4.09 2.23
N TYR A 25 -3.34 5.06 2.98
CA TYR A 25 -3.21 5.10 4.44
C TYR A 25 -3.77 3.81 5.06
N ASP A 26 -4.99 3.42 4.68
CA ASP A 26 -5.64 2.20 5.19
C ASP A 26 -4.80 0.96 4.88
N THR A 27 -4.21 0.88 3.68
CA THR A 27 -3.33 -0.21 3.25
C THR A 27 -2.09 -0.31 4.14
N CYS A 28 -1.35 0.78 4.32
CA CYS A 28 -0.13 0.80 5.12
C CYS A 28 -0.42 0.53 6.61
N TYR A 29 -1.50 1.12 7.14
CA TYR A 29 -1.91 0.91 8.53
C TYR A 29 -2.28 -0.55 8.79
N ARG A 30 -3.11 -1.14 7.91
CA ARG A 30 -3.57 -2.52 8.04
C ARG A 30 -2.45 -3.53 7.79
N ALA A 31 -1.52 -3.25 6.87
CA ALA A 31 -0.33 -4.07 6.66
C ALA A 31 0.40 -4.34 7.98
N LYS A 32 0.60 -3.29 8.80
CA LYS A 32 1.18 -3.46 10.14
C LYS A 32 0.24 -4.13 11.13
N LYS A 33 -0.96 -3.57 11.28
CA LYS A 33 -1.84 -3.87 12.42
C LYS A 33 -2.63 -5.16 12.29
N ILE A 34 -3.00 -5.54 11.07
CA ILE A 34 -3.77 -6.75 10.78
C ILE A 34 -2.85 -7.86 10.31
N PHE A 35 -1.97 -7.56 9.36
CA PHE A 35 -1.16 -8.58 8.68
C PHE A 35 0.23 -8.81 9.29
N GLY A 36 0.61 -8.03 10.31
CA GLY A 36 1.90 -8.19 11.00
C GLY A 36 3.13 -7.86 10.14
N VAL A 37 2.95 -7.15 9.02
CA VAL A 37 4.04 -6.83 8.08
C VAL A 37 5.03 -5.88 8.74
N LYS A 38 6.31 -6.26 8.72
CA LYS A 38 7.42 -5.44 9.24
C LYS A 38 8.15 -4.69 8.12
N SER A 39 8.28 -5.33 6.96
CA SER A 39 8.85 -4.73 5.75
C SER A 39 8.10 -5.19 4.49
N ALA A 40 8.07 -4.34 3.46
CA ALA A 40 7.32 -4.60 2.24
C ALA A 40 7.95 -3.99 0.98
N ILE A 41 7.77 -4.68 -0.16
CA ILE A 41 7.98 -4.08 -1.48
C ILE A 41 6.63 -3.55 -1.98
N LEU A 42 6.53 -2.24 -2.18
CA LEU A 42 5.35 -1.57 -2.71
C LEU A 42 5.43 -1.49 -4.23
N ILE A 43 4.48 -2.12 -4.91
CA ILE A 43 4.41 -2.14 -6.37
C ILE A 43 3.19 -1.30 -6.80
N THR A 44 3.43 -0.13 -7.37
CA THR A 44 2.36 0.78 -7.85
C THR A 44 2.89 1.71 -8.94
N GLN A 45 2.03 2.55 -9.51
CA GLN A 45 2.43 3.53 -10.50
C GLN A 45 3.39 4.59 -9.90
N GLU A 46 4.28 5.16 -10.72
CA GLU A 46 5.28 6.14 -10.26
C GLU A 46 4.65 7.29 -9.46
N PHE A 47 3.52 7.81 -9.94
CA PHE A 47 2.84 8.94 -9.33
C PHE A 47 2.12 8.62 -8.01
N HIS A 48 2.11 7.37 -7.55
CA HIS A 48 1.59 6.97 -6.23
C HIS A 48 2.69 6.54 -5.26
N LEU A 49 3.87 6.27 -5.79
CA LEU A 49 4.89 5.53 -5.07
C LEU A 49 5.46 6.33 -3.90
N SER A 50 5.73 7.62 -4.08
CA SER A 50 6.29 8.48 -3.03
C SER A 50 5.40 8.57 -1.80
N ARG A 51 4.09 8.81 -1.99
CA ARG A 51 3.12 8.87 -0.89
C ARG A 51 2.94 7.51 -0.22
N ALA A 52 2.94 6.42 -0.99
CA ALA A 52 2.80 5.08 -0.44
C ALA A 52 4.00 4.69 0.43
N LEU A 53 5.22 4.94 -0.04
CA LEU A 53 6.45 4.73 0.73
C LEU A 53 6.42 5.54 2.03
N TYR A 54 6.16 6.84 1.92
CA TYR A 54 6.12 7.73 3.08
C TYR A 54 5.11 7.28 4.14
N LEU A 55 3.90 6.89 3.73
CA LEU A 55 2.87 6.41 4.65
C LEU A 55 3.27 5.10 5.34
N CYS A 56 3.79 4.14 4.57
CA CYS A 56 4.18 2.84 5.11
C CYS A 56 5.35 2.95 6.09
N ASP A 57 6.39 3.71 5.73
CA ASP A 57 7.55 3.94 6.60
C ASP A 57 7.10 4.64 7.90
N THR A 58 6.28 5.69 7.80
CA THR A 58 5.79 6.43 8.98
C THR A 58 4.90 5.56 9.87
N LEU A 59 4.15 4.62 9.29
CA LEU A 59 3.30 3.68 10.03
C LEU A 59 4.05 2.43 10.51
N GLY A 60 5.38 2.39 10.37
CA GLY A 60 6.24 1.34 10.93
C GLY A 60 6.33 0.08 10.07
N VAL A 61 6.15 0.21 8.75
CA VAL A 61 6.44 -0.81 7.73
C VAL A 61 7.59 -0.30 6.87
N GLU A 62 8.78 -0.88 7.03
CA GLU A 62 9.95 -0.53 6.21
C GLU A 62 9.68 -0.87 4.74
N SER A 63 9.72 0.13 3.86
CA SER A 63 9.20 -0.04 2.51
C SER A 63 10.20 0.31 1.40
N ILE A 64 10.20 -0.52 0.34
CA ILE A 64 10.94 -0.30 -0.90
C ILE A 64 9.95 -0.22 -2.06
N GLY A 65 10.14 0.71 -2.99
CA GLY A 65 9.21 0.94 -4.08
C GLY A 65 9.65 0.37 -5.42
N VAL A 66 8.72 -0.25 -6.16
CA VAL A 66 8.89 -0.67 -7.56
C VAL A 66 7.82 -0.02 -8.43
N LYS A 67 8.26 0.71 -9.46
CA LYS A 67 7.35 1.36 -10.42
C LYS A 67 6.77 0.33 -11.37
N ALA A 68 5.44 0.25 -11.42
CA ALA A 68 4.70 -0.68 -12.27
C ALA A 68 4.09 0.00 -13.52
N ASP A 69 4.73 1.05 -14.02
CA ASP A 69 4.21 1.82 -15.16
C ASP A 69 4.31 0.99 -16.45
N GLN A 70 3.16 0.53 -16.95
CA GLN A 70 3.08 -0.25 -18.18
C GLN A 70 2.80 0.60 -19.43
N ARG A 71 2.62 1.92 -19.29
CA ARG A 71 2.25 2.82 -20.39
C ARG A 71 2.92 4.19 -20.24
N VAL A 72 3.29 4.79 -21.37
CA VAL A 72 3.66 6.21 -21.43
C VAL A 72 2.39 7.05 -21.28
N TYR A 73 2.26 7.75 -20.15
CA TYR A 73 1.12 8.64 -19.92
C TYR A 73 1.21 9.89 -20.80
N LEU A 74 0.12 10.24 -21.48
CA LEU A 74 0.00 11.54 -22.16
C LEU A 74 0.24 12.67 -21.16
N LYS A 75 1.01 13.70 -21.55
CA LYS A 75 1.43 14.80 -20.64
C LYS A 75 0.27 15.43 -19.86
N ARG A 76 -0.88 15.64 -20.49
CA ARG A 76 -2.09 16.20 -19.85
C ARG A 76 -2.65 15.28 -18.76
N LEU A 77 -2.68 13.97 -19.01
CA LEU A 77 -3.11 12.98 -18.02
C LEU A 77 -2.11 12.95 -16.85
N ARG A 78 -0.80 12.94 -17.14
CA ARG A 78 0.25 12.98 -16.11
C ARG A 78 0.11 14.20 -15.19
N PHE A 79 -0.16 15.38 -15.74
CA PHE A 79 -0.40 16.59 -14.95
C PHE A 79 -1.62 16.44 -14.02
N PHE A 80 -2.76 15.97 -14.54
CA PHE A 80 -3.95 15.74 -13.72
C PHE A 80 -3.74 14.70 -12.61
N TRP A 81 -3.02 13.61 -12.89
CA TRP A 81 -2.71 12.60 -11.88
C TRP A 81 -1.76 13.15 -10.80
N ASN A 82 -0.77 13.96 -11.18
CA ASN A 82 0.15 14.60 -10.24
C ASN A 82 -0.54 15.64 -9.34
N THR A 83 -1.48 16.42 -9.86
CA THR A 83 -2.23 17.39 -9.03
C THR A 83 -3.14 16.67 -8.03
N ARG A 84 -3.85 15.62 -8.47
CA ARG A 84 -4.64 14.76 -7.58
C ARG A 84 -3.76 14.15 -6.49
N GLU A 85 -2.57 13.68 -6.85
CA GLU A 85 -1.64 13.09 -5.89
C GLU A 85 -1.15 14.11 -4.86
N SER A 86 -0.92 15.35 -5.27
CA SER A 86 -0.50 16.41 -4.35
C SER A 86 -1.54 16.65 -3.26
N LEU A 87 -2.82 16.67 -3.63
CA LEU A 87 -3.93 16.76 -2.67
C LEU A 87 -4.01 15.53 -1.77
N ALA A 88 -3.88 14.32 -2.34
CA ALA A 88 -3.87 13.08 -1.56
C ALA A 88 -2.67 13.01 -0.59
N THR A 89 -1.53 13.60 -0.95
CA THR A 89 -0.34 13.68 -0.10
C THR A 89 -0.57 14.62 1.07
N LEU A 90 -1.22 15.76 0.84
CA LEU A 90 -1.63 16.65 1.92
C LEU A 90 -2.61 15.97 2.88
N THR A 91 -3.62 15.27 2.35
CA THR A 91 -4.54 14.49 3.20
C THR A 91 -3.80 13.41 3.99
N ALA A 92 -2.85 12.70 3.37
CA ALA A 92 -2.04 11.69 4.05
C ALA A 92 -1.21 12.28 5.20
N PHE A 93 -0.66 13.49 5.03
CA PHE A 93 0.03 14.20 6.10
C PHE A 93 -0.92 14.56 7.25
N ILE A 94 -2.12 15.07 6.95
CA ILE A 94 -3.14 15.37 7.96
C ILE A 94 -3.55 14.09 8.72
N ASP A 95 -3.76 12.99 7.98
CA ASP A 95 -4.10 11.69 8.56
C ASP A 95 -3.02 11.17 9.51
N LEU A 96 -1.74 11.38 9.19
CA LEU A 96 -0.62 10.92 10.01
C LEU A 96 -0.36 11.75 11.26
N TYR A 97 -0.57 13.07 11.22
CA TYR A 97 -0.14 13.97 12.30
C TYR A 97 -1.28 14.61 13.08
N ILE A 98 -2.49 14.62 12.53
CA ILE A 98 -3.62 15.34 13.11
C ILE A 98 -4.76 14.38 13.41
N THR A 99 -5.38 13.80 12.39
CA THR A 99 -6.67 13.11 12.54
C THR A 99 -6.55 11.65 12.95
N HIS A 100 -5.45 10.96 12.61
CA HIS A 100 -5.18 9.56 12.95
C HIS A 100 -6.41 8.65 12.75
N PRO A 101 -7.04 8.65 11.55
CA PRO A 101 -8.27 7.91 11.35
C PRO A 101 -8.03 6.42 11.54
N LEU A 102 -8.99 5.75 12.16
CA LEU A 102 -8.98 4.29 12.23
C LEU A 102 -9.59 3.74 10.93
N PRO A 103 -8.84 2.92 10.16
CA PRO A 103 -9.41 2.23 9.02
C PRO A 103 -10.40 1.17 9.50
N VAL A 104 -11.13 0.54 8.57
CA VAL A 104 -11.91 -0.66 8.93
C VAL A 104 -10.93 -1.70 9.44
N LEU A 105 -11.10 -2.10 10.69
CA LEU A 105 -10.29 -3.11 11.36
C LEU A 105 -10.89 -4.51 11.14
N GLY A 106 -10.10 -5.52 11.46
CA GLY A 106 -10.49 -6.92 11.53
C GLY A 106 -9.70 -7.61 12.64
N GLU A 107 -9.80 -8.93 12.72
CA GLU A 107 -8.94 -9.72 13.60
C GLU A 107 -7.48 -9.65 13.15
N TYR A 108 -6.55 -9.93 14.06
CA TYR A 108 -5.14 -10.06 13.70
C TYR A 108 -4.91 -11.33 12.88
N GLU A 109 -4.42 -11.16 11.66
CA GLU A 109 -4.23 -12.22 10.65
C GLU A 109 -2.78 -12.17 10.13
N PRO A 110 -1.78 -12.56 10.96
CA PRO A 110 -0.39 -12.47 10.57
C PRO A 110 -0.08 -13.36 9.37
N ILE A 111 0.56 -12.79 8.36
CA ILE A 111 0.89 -13.52 7.11
C ILE A 111 2.19 -14.31 7.21
N PHE A 112 2.98 -14.06 8.26
CA PHE A 112 4.15 -14.85 8.64
C PHE A 112 3.92 -15.36 10.06
N SER A 113 4.15 -16.64 10.31
CA SER A 113 4.20 -17.12 11.68
C SER A 113 5.44 -16.53 12.35
N ASP A 114 5.29 -16.02 13.59
CA ASP A 114 6.43 -15.62 14.43
C ASP A 114 7.31 -16.82 14.87
N THR A 115 7.22 -17.95 14.18
CA THR A 115 8.11 -19.10 14.36
C THR A 115 9.41 -18.87 13.62
N LEU A 116 10.25 -18.02 14.19
CA LEU A 116 11.70 -18.12 14.07
C LEU A 116 12.26 -17.95 15.48
N GLU A 117 12.77 -19.06 16.02
CA GLU A 117 13.87 -19.08 16.98
C GLU A 117 15.04 -18.20 16.48
#